data_AF-A0A257KA01-F1
#
_entry.id   AF-A0A257KA01-F1
#
_cell.length_a   1.000
_cell.length_b   1.000
_cell.length_c   1.000
_cell.angle_alpha   90.00
_cell.angle_beta   90.00
_cell.angle_gamma   90.00
#
_symmetry.space_group_name_H-M   'P 1'
#
loop_
_entity.id
_entity.type
_entity.pdbx_description
1 polymer ?
#
loop_
_entity_poly.entity_id
_entity_poly.type
_entity_poly.pdbx_seq_one_letter_code
_entity_poly.pdbx_strand_id
1 'polypeptide(L)'
;MSQSIKLTFLFFTLFCIGQTQSILDLTKSKKYMAETTEFIKWFRRNDTTKLVLVKESASWNEILKNNTNLVADSTVFSKKEIELIKSQLALIPFLQWNDMILKNSTIVTKQEIDQFFEQSNFDAYEDIKQKFGSGFMNFSAPIFIRNDTYCIFYNDYHFGWTCGGGSLSLYKKEHGSWTFVKSYFENQY
;
A
#
# COMPACT_ATOMS: atom_id res chain seq x y z
N MET A 1 -22.68 16.05 -61.26
CA MET A 1 -22.50 16.93 -60.08
C MET A 1 -22.21 16.05 -58.87
N SER A 2 -21.11 16.39 -58.19
CA SER A 2 -20.69 16.04 -56.81
C SER A 2 -21.56 15.11 -55.98
N GLN A 3 -20.98 14.01 -55.50
CA GLN A 3 -20.99 13.56 -54.09
C GLN A 3 -20.26 12.21 -54.02
N SER A 4 -19.20 12.10 -53.20
CA SER A 4 -18.77 10.86 -52.48
C SER A 4 -17.28 10.88 -52.08
N ILE A 5 -16.81 11.88 -51.32
CA ILE A 5 -15.50 11.80 -50.63
C ILE A 5 -15.57 12.57 -49.30
N LYS A 6 -16.28 12.07 -48.28
CA LYS A 6 -16.22 12.63 -46.90
C LYS A 6 -16.40 11.63 -45.75
N LEU A 7 -16.30 10.31 -45.99
CA LEU A 7 -16.64 9.32 -44.95
C LEU A 7 -15.57 8.27 -44.63
N THR A 8 -14.28 8.58 -44.82
CA THR A 8 -13.18 7.64 -44.48
C THR A 8 -12.17 8.22 -43.47
N PHE A 9 -12.30 9.48 -43.07
CA PHE A 9 -11.36 10.12 -42.13
C PHE A 9 -11.77 10.03 -40.65
N LEU A 10 -12.94 9.48 -40.32
CA LEU A 10 -13.42 9.42 -38.93
C LEU A 10 -13.08 8.13 -38.17
N PHE A 11 -12.58 7.09 -38.86
CA PHE A 11 -12.26 5.80 -38.21
C PHE A 11 -10.81 5.66 -37.75
N PHE A 12 -9.90 6.54 -38.19
CA PHE A 12 -8.48 6.48 -37.81
C PHE A 12 -8.16 7.19 -36.47
N THR A 13 -9.02 8.08 -35.99
CA THR A 13 -8.78 8.81 -34.73
C THR A 13 -9.18 8.02 -33.49
N LEU A 14 -10.13 7.10 -33.59
CA LEU A 14 -10.60 6.29 -32.45
C LEU A 14 -9.61 5.21 -32.01
N PHE A 15 -8.76 4.70 -32.91
CA PHE A 15 -7.80 3.64 -32.58
C PHE A 15 -6.56 4.17 -31.84
N CYS A 16 -6.13 5.41 -32.10
CA CYS A 16 -4.98 6.02 -31.41
C CYS A 16 -5.27 6.42 -29.95
N ILE A 17 -6.55 6.71 -29.61
CA ILE A 17 -6.92 7.15 -28.25
C ILE A 17 -6.88 5.98 -27.26
N GLY A 18 -7.25 4.77 -27.68
CA GLY A 18 -7.23 3.59 -26.80
C GLY A 18 -5.82 3.11 -26.42
N GLN A 19 -4.85 3.21 -27.33
CA GLN A 19 -3.46 2.79 -27.09
C GLN A 19 -2.70 3.76 -26.17
N THR A 20 -3.04 5.06 -26.19
CA THR A 20 -2.37 6.06 -25.35
C THR A 20 -2.77 5.97 -23.89
N GLN A 21 -4.04 5.66 -23.59
CA GLN A 21 -4.52 5.47 -22.22
C GLN A 21 -3.88 4.25 -21.55
N SER A 22 -3.80 3.10 -22.25
CA SER A 22 -3.22 1.87 -21.68
C SER A 22 -1.71 1.98 -21.41
N ILE A 23 -0.96 2.67 -22.27
CA ILE A 23 0.47 2.94 -22.07
C ILE A 23 0.69 3.89 -20.88
N LEU A 24 -0.16 4.92 -20.74
CA LEU A 24 -0.11 5.85 -19.62
C LEU A 24 -0.37 5.13 -18.29
N ASP A 25 -1.37 4.26 -18.25
CA ASP A 25 -1.72 3.48 -17.06
C ASP A 25 -0.63 2.46 -16.70
N LEU A 26 -0.03 1.81 -17.70
CA LEU A 26 1.12 0.91 -17.48
C LEU A 26 2.35 1.67 -16.96
N THR A 27 2.63 2.86 -17.49
CA THR A 27 3.77 3.69 -17.07
C THR A 27 3.57 4.19 -15.63
N LYS A 28 2.35 4.64 -15.31
CA LYS A 28 1.97 5.02 -13.93
C LYS A 28 2.11 3.84 -12.97
N SER A 29 1.66 2.65 -13.36
CA SER A 29 1.78 1.42 -12.57
C SER A 29 3.25 1.06 -12.32
N LYS A 30 4.09 1.05 -13.36
CA LYS A 30 5.54 0.78 -13.23
C LYS A 30 6.23 1.78 -12.31
N LYS A 31 5.94 3.07 -12.47
CA LYS A 31 6.47 4.13 -11.60
C LYS A 31 6.03 3.91 -10.15
N TYR A 32 4.75 3.68 -9.92
CA TYR A 32 4.20 3.43 -8.59
C TYR A 32 4.88 2.24 -7.90
N MET A 33 5.07 1.13 -8.64
CA MET A 33 5.75 -0.06 -8.10
C MET A 33 7.22 0.21 -7.78
N ALA A 34 7.90 1.03 -8.58
CA ALA A 34 9.28 1.44 -8.32
C ALA A 34 9.40 2.28 -7.04
N GLU A 35 8.55 3.32 -6.90
CA GLU A 35 8.52 4.18 -5.69
C GLU A 35 8.10 3.37 -4.45
N THR A 36 7.12 2.48 -4.58
CA THR A 36 6.71 1.55 -3.51
C THR A 36 7.88 0.68 -3.06
N THR A 37 8.61 0.09 -4.01
CA THR A 37 9.75 -0.78 -3.70
C THR A 37 10.87 0.00 -3.02
N GLU A 38 11.16 1.21 -3.48
CA GLU A 38 12.18 2.06 -2.88
C GLU A 38 11.81 2.48 -1.45
N PHE A 39 10.57 2.95 -1.26
CA PHE A 39 10.05 3.33 0.05
C PHE A 39 10.08 2.16 1.04
N ILE A 40 9.60 0.98 0.65
CA ILE A 40 9.55 -0.20 1.52
C ILE A 40 10.96 -0.67 1.91
N LYS A 41 11.91 -0.65 0.97
CA LYS A 41 13.33 -0.94 1.27
C LYS A 41 13.92 0.06 2.25
N TRP A 42 13.65 1.35 2.07
CA TRP A 42 14.09 2.38 3.01
C TRP A 42 13.45 2.17 4.39
N PHE A 43 12.15 1.92 4.45
CA PHE A 43 11.38 1.76 5.69
C PHE A 43 11.96 0.62 6.54
N ARG A 44 12.41 -0.45 5.88
CA ARG A 44 12.98 -1.65 6.50
C ARG A 44 14.50 -1.66 6.58
N ARG A 45 15.22 -0.61 6.17
CA ARG A 45 16.69 -0.65 5.98
C ARG A 45 17.50 -1.02 7.22
N ASN A 46 16.95 -0.78 8.41
CA ASN A 46 17.60 -1.08 9.69
C ASN A 46 17.07 -2.36 10.36
N ASP A 47 16.08 -3.03 9.75
CA ASP A 47 15.48 -4.23 10.32
C ASP A 47 16.04 -5.48 9.62
N THR A 48 16.90 -6.19 10.33
CA THR A 48 17.54 -7.43 9.87
C THR A 48 16.76 -8.69 10.26
N THR A 49 15.64 -8.54 10.96
CA THR A 49 14.83 -9.69 11.41
C THR A 49 14.19 -10.39 10.22
N LYS A 50 14.07 -11.73 10.33
CA LYS A 50 13.31 -12.52 9.37
C LYS A 50 11.85 -12.06 9.43
N LEU A 51 11.35 -11.55 8.31
CA LEU A 51 10.01 -10.97 8.23
C LEU A 51 9.00 -12.02 7.79
N VAL A 52 7.86 -12.09 8.47
CA VAL A 52 6.66 -12.78 8.00
C VAL A 52 5.68 -11.70 7.58
N LEU A 53 5.36 -11.62 6.29
CA LEU A 53 4.55 -10.54 5.74
C LEU A 53 3.27 -11.11 5.13
N VAL A 54 2.13 -10.52 5.52
CA VAL A 54 0.85 -10.80 4.88
C VAL A 54 0.91 -10.35 3.42
N LYS A 55 0.56 -11.22 2.49
CA LYS A 55 0.64 -11.02 1.05
C LYS A 55 -0.26 -9.87 0.61
N GLU A 56 -1.46 -9.82 1.14
CA GLU A 56 -2.44 -8.80 0.85
C GLU A 56 -2.10 -7.51 1.58
N SER A 57 -2.22 -6.38 0.90
CA SER A 57 -2.04 -5.09 1.56
C SER A 57 -3.13 -4.82 2.59
N ALA A 58 -2.77 -4.19 3.71
CA ALA A 58 -3.72 -3.76 4.74
C ALA A 58 -4.85 -2.89 4.15
N SER A 59 -6.08 -3.15 4.59
CA SER A 59 -7.28 -2.47 4.09
C SER A 59 -7.33 -1.02 4.57
N TRP A 60 -7.15 -0.09 3.66
CA TRP A 60 -7.28 1.34 3.95
C TRP A 60 -8.66 1.74 4.48
N ASN A 61 -9.72 1.05 4.04
CA ASN A 61 -11.06 1.29 4.57
C ASN A 61 -11.14 0.95 6.07
N GLU A 62 -10.51 -0.15 6.50
CA GLU A 62 -10.46 -0.53 7.91
C GLU A 62 -9.56 0.43 8.70
N ILE A 63 -8.39 0.78 8.14
CA ILE A 63 -7.45 1.73 8.75
C ILE A 63 -8.15 3.08 8.99
N LEU A 64 -8.86 3.64 8.00
CA LEU A 64 -9.51 4.94 8.12
C LEU A 64 -10.80 4.94 8.92
N LYS A 65 -11.57 3.84 8.91
CA LYS A 65 -12.82 3.73 9.69
C LYS A 65 -12.59 4.04 11.16
N ASN A 66 -11.42 3.66 11.68
CA ASN A 66 -11.06 3.86 13.07
C ASN A 66 -10.13 5.08 13.28
N ASN A 67 -9.69 5.75 12.21
CA ASN A 67 -8.65 6.80 12.27
C ASN A 67 -8.96 7.99 11.35
N THR A 68 -9.85 8.88 11.81
CA THR A 68 -10.25 10.07 11.04
C THR A 68 -9.22 11.21 11.07
N ASN A 69 -8.18 11.11 11.89
CA ASN A 69 -7.17 12.17 12.07
C ASN A 69 -6.44 12.53 10.77
N LEU A 70 -6.16 11.54 9.91
CA LEU A 70 -5.53 11.77 8.61
C LEU A 70 -6.38 12.68 7.73
N VAL A 71 -7.67 12.35 7.59
CA VAL A 71 -8.59 13.07 6.69
C VAL A 71 -9.02 14.43 7.25
N ALA A 72 -8.87 14.63 8.55
CA ALA A 72 -9.15 15.89 9.23
C ALA A 72 -7.95 16.86 9.27
N ASP A 73 -6.73 16.42 8.90
CA ASP A 73 -5.53 17.25 8.99
C ASP A 73 -5.45 18.27 7.84
N SER A 74 -6.16 19.39 8.02
CA SER A 74 -6.11 20.53 7.10
C SER A 74 -4.85 21.37 7.21
N THR A 75 -3.97 21.09 8.19
CA THR A 75 -2.69 21.81 8.35
C THR A 75 -1.63 21.23 7.44
N VAL A 76 -1.68 19.92 7.21
CA VAL A 76 -0.77 19.19 6.32
C VAL A 76 -1.37 19.04 4.93
N PHE A 77 -2.65 18.71 4.79
CA PHE A 77 -3.27 18.41 3.51
C PHE A 77 -4.29 19.45 3.09
N SER A 78 -4.25 19.82 1.80
CA SER A 78 -5.34 20.55 1.17
C SER A 78 -6.56 19.64 0.95
N LYS A 79 -7.75 20.22 0.81
CA LYS A 79 -8.97 19.47 0.47
C LYS A 79 -8.81 18.60 -0.78
N LYS A 80 -8.11 19.12 -1.80
CA LYS A 80 -7.83 18.37 -3.04
C LYS A 80 -6.96 17.15 -2.81
N GLU A 81 -5.98 17.26 -1.91
CA GLU A 81 -5.11 16.13 -1.55
C GLU A 81 -5.89 15.07 -0.76
N ILE A 82 -6.78 15.47 0.15
CA ILE A 82 -7.66 14.52 0.85
C ILE A 82 -8.56 13.75 -0.13
N GLU A 83 -9.14 14.42 -1.13
CA GLU A 83 -9.94 13.74 -2.16
C GLU A 83 -9.08 12.83 -3.06
N LEU A 84 -7.84 13.24 -3.35
CA LEU A 84 -6.89 12.38 -4.06
C LEU A 84 -6.55 11.13 -3.23
N ILE A 85 -6.26 11.29 -1.95
CA ILE A 85 -5.98 10.18 -1.03
C ILE A 85 -7.17 9.21 -1.07
N LYS A 86 -8.39 9.69 -0.80
CA LYS A 86 -9.61 8.86 -0.84
C LYS A 86 -9.80 8.13 -2.16
N SER A 87 -9.55 8.78 -3.29
CA SER A 87 -9.72 8.13 -4.60
C SER A 87 -8.65 7.06 -4.88
N GLN A 88 -7.41 7.26 -4.42
CA GLN A 88 -6.38 6.22 -4.48
C GLN A 88 -6.72 5.01 -3.61
N LEU A 89 -7.36 5.21 -2.44
CA LEU A 89 -7.79 4.10 -1.57
C LEU A 89 -8.73 3.12 -2.25
N ALA A 90 -9.62 3.62 -3.10
CA ALA A 90 -10.57 2.80 -3.84
C ALA A 90 -9.87 1.93 -4.92
N LEU A 91 -8.67 2.30 -5.36
CA LEU A 91 -7.94 1.64 -6.46
C LEU A 91 -6.81 0.71 -5.98
N ILE A 92 -6.44 0.81 -4.71
CA ILE A 92 -5.32 0.10 -4.09
C ILE A 92 -5.54 -1.37 -3.67
N PRO A 93 -6.76 -1.94 -3.51
CA PRO A 93 -6.93 -3.22 -2.80
C PRO A 93 -6.35 -4.48 -3.48
N PHE A 94 -5.64 -4.33 -4.60
CA PHE A 94 -5.05 -5.43 -5.35
C PHE A 94 -3.51 -5.48 -5.27
N LEU A 95 -2.86 -4.61 -4.50
CA LEU A 95 -1.42 -4.73 -4.30
C LEU A 95 -1.13 -5.98 -3.46
N GLN A 96 -0.43 -6.93 -4.07
CA GLN A 96 0.06 -8.11 -3.39
C GLN A 96 1.59 -8.01 -3.24
N TRP A 97 2.04 -8.12 -2.00
CA TRP A 97 3.44 -8.20 -1.66
C TRP A 97 4.04 -9.51 -2.17
N ASN A 98 5.28 -9.42 -2.63
CA ASN A 98 6.06 -10.57 -3.04
C ASN A 98 7.52 -10.39 -2.62
N ASP A 99 8.28 -11.47 -2.76
CA ASP A 99 9.69 -11.56 -2.42
C ASP A 99 10.59 -10.58 -3.20
N MET A 100 10.16 -10.08 -4.37
CA MET A 100 10.91 -9.07 -5.11
C MET A 100 10.92 -7.71 -4.40
N ILE A 101 9.85 -7.38 -3.67
CA ILE A 101 9.73 -6.11 -2.94
C ILE A 101 10.51 -6.20 -1.62
N LEU A 102 10.41 -7.34 -0.93
CA LEU A 102 11.04 -7.59 0.37
C LEU A 102 11.82 -8.89 0.36
N LYS A 103 13.12 -8.79 0.04
CA LYS A 103 14.04 -9.92 0.13
C LYS A 103 14.10 -10.45 1.57
N ASN A 104 14.29 -11.76 1.71
CA ASN A 104 14.35 -12.47 3.00
C ASN A 104 13.05 -12.40 3.83
N SER A 105 11.91 -12.17 3.18
CA SER A 105 10.59 -12.30 3.80
C SER A 105 9.95 -13.66 3.50
N THR A 106 9.22 -14.19 4.47
CA THR A 106 8.24 -15.27 4.26
C THR A 106 6.90 -14.60 3.99
N ILE A 107 6.38 -14.78 2.77
CA ILE A 107 5.08 -14.26 2.37
C ILE A 107 4.01 -15.27 2.78
N VAL A 108 2.98 -14.82 3.50
CA VAL A 108 1.84 -15.63 3.94
C VAL A 108 0.55 -14.96 3.50
N THR A 109 -0.45 -15.71 3.09
CA THR A 109 -1.76 -15.14 2.75
C THR A 109 -2.57 -14.84 4.00
N LYS A 110 -3.51 -13.91 3.92
CA LYS A 110 -4.50 -13.66 4.97
C LYS A 110 -5.28 -14.93 5.31
N GLN A 111 -5.65 -15.72 4.30
CA GLN A 111 -6.33 -17.00 4.51
C GLN A 111 -5.49 -17.97 5.36
N GLU A 112 -4.18 -18.08 5.11
CA GLU A 112 -3.30 -18.91 5.93
C GLU A 112 -3.23 -18.42 7.38
N ILE A 113 -3.24 -17.10 7.61
CA ILE A 113 -3.31 -16.52 8.96
C ILE A 113 -4.65 -16.83 9.62
N ASP A 114 -5.77 -16.59 8.92
CA ASP A 114 -7.12 -16.82 9.42
C ASP A 114 -7.33 -18.29 9.82
N GLN A 115 -6.77 -19.24 9.07
CA GLN A 115 -6.80 -20.67 9.41
C GLN A 115 -6.19 -20.99 10.78
N PHE A 116 -5.14 -20.29 11.22
CA PHE A 116 -4.59 -20.47 12.57
C PHE A 116 -5.60 -20.04 13.64
N PHE A 117 -6.29 -18.92 13.41
CA PHE A 117 -7.29 -18.39 14.33
C PHE A 117 -8.58 -19.21 14.36
N GLU A 118 -8.97 -19.82 13.23
CA GLU A 118 -10.16 -20.67 13.14
C GLU A 118 -9.95 -22.07 13.76
N GLN A 119 -8.74 -22.62 13.65
CA GLN A 119 -8.44 -23.99 14.11
C GLN A 119 -7.95 -24.07 15.55
N SER A 120 -7.38 -22.98 16.09
CA SER A 120 -6.78 -22.99 17.42
C SER A 120 -7.83 -22.73 18.49
N ASN A 121 -8.04 -23.74 19.35
CA ASN A 121 -8.98 -23.60 20.47
C ASN A 121 -8.46 -22.67 21.58
N PHE A 122 -7.14 -22.43 21.69
CA PHE A 122 -6.60 -21.57 22.76
C PHE A 122 -5.30 -20.80 22.46
N ASP A 123 -4.54 -21.04 21.38
CA ASP A 123 -3.28 -20.27 21.18
C ASP A 123 -2.76 -20.18 19.74
N ALA A 124 -3.57 -19.63 18.83
CA ALA A 124 -3.21 -19.42 17.41
C ALA A 124 -1.85 -18.71 17.23
N TYR A 125 -1.49 -17.83 18.18
CA TYR A 125 -0.23 -17.11 18.14
C TYR A 125 0.99 -17.99 18.43
N GLU A 126 0.88 -18.99 19.31
CA GLU A 126 1.97 -19.96 19.51
C GLU A 126 2.12 -20.84 18.27
N ASP A 127 1.02 -21.22 17.60
CA ASP A 127 1.09 -21.96 16.33
C ASP A 127 1.78 -21.14 15.22
N ILE A 128 1.42 -19.86 15.10
CA ILE A 128 2.06 -18.90 14.16
C ILE A 128 3.54 -18.74 14.51
N LYS A 129 3.87 -18.55 15.79
CA LYS A 129 5.25 -18.40 16.26
C LYS A 129 6.07 -19.67 16.04
N GLN A 130 5.50 -20.85 16.27
CA GLN A 130 6.17 -22.13 16.00
C GLN A 130 6.44 -22.30 14.50
N LYS A 131 5.49 -21.93 13.64
CA LYS A 131 5.63 -22.07 12.19
C LYS A 131 6.57 -21.03 11.58
N PHE A 132 6.47 -19.78 12.02
CA PHE A 132 7.13 -18.66 11.34
C PHE A 132 8.27 -18.02 12.14
N GLY A 133 8.44 -18.38 13.42
CA GLY A 133 9.52 -17.96 14.32
C GLY A 133 9.25 -16.66 15.06
N SER A 134 8.62 -15.70 14.39
CA SER A 134 8.19 -14.41 14.95
C SER A 134 6.77 -14.11 14.51
N GLY A 135 6.22 -13.01 15.02
CA GLY A 135 4.91 -12.50 14.60
C GLY A 135 4.87 -12.16 13.11
N PHE A 136 3.72 -11.71 12.63
CA PHE A 136 3.55 -11.29 11.25
C PHE A 136 3.32 -9.78 11.15
N MET A 137 3.69 -9.19 10.02
CA MET A 137 3.42 -7.80 9.69
C MET A 137 2.38 -7.69 8.60
N ASN A 138 1.60 -6.61 8.63
CA ASN A 138 0.75 -6.20 7.54
C ASN A 138 1.10 -4.78 7.10
N PHE A 139 1.30 -4.58 5.80
CA PHE A 139 1.62 -3.29 5.22
C PHE A 139 0.49 -2.84 4.30
N SER A 140 0.06 -1.59 4.44
CA SER A 140 -0.79 -0.95 3.42
C SER A 140 0.00 -0.66 2.16
N ALA A 141 -0.64 -0.56 1.00
CA ALA A 141 0.03 0.05 -0.13
C ALA A 141 0.31 1.55 0.15
N PRO A 142 1.55 2.03 -0.09
CA PRO A 142 1.89 3.44 0.12
C PRO A 142 1.03 4.38 -0.74
N ILE A 143 0.68 5.53 -0.18
CA ILE A 143 -0.02 6.61 -0.88
C ILE A 143 0.97 7.74 -1.09
N PHE A 144 1.36 7.95 -2.34
CA PHE A 144 2.28 9.01 -2.72
C PHE A 144 1.52 10.26 -3.15
N ILE A 145 1.92 11.41 -2.59
CA ILE A 145 1.37 12.73 -2.94
C ILE A 145 2.49 13.73 -3.18
N ARG A 146 2.13 14.88 -3.78
CA ARG A 146 3.07 15.97 -4.10
C ARG A 146 4.26 15.48 -4.91
N ASN A 147 3.99 14.80 -6.02
CA ASN A 147 5.01 14.21 -6.90
C ASN A 147 5.96 13.28 -6.13
N ASP A 148 5.40 12.33 -5.37
CA ASP A 148 6.15 11.31 -4.63
C ASP A 148 7.11 11.88 -3.55
N THR A 149 6.88 13.13 -3.14
CA THR A 149 7.67 13.78 -2.07
C THR A 149 7.13 13.41 -0.68
N TYR A 150 5.84 13.07 -0.56
CA TYR A 150 5.24 12.61 0.68
C TYR A 150 4.61 11.24 0.48
N CYS A 151 4.71 10.41 1.53
CA CYS A 151 4.19 9.06 1.55
C CYS A 151 3.37 8.87 2.83
N ILE A 152 2.11 8.45 2.68
CA ILE A 152 1.30 7.98 3.80
C ILE A 152 1.35 6.46 3.77
N PHE A 153 1.70 5.87 4.91
CA PHE A 153 1.91 4.44 5.01
C PHE A 153 1.45 3.92 6.36
N TYR A 154 0.70 2.83 6.32
CA TYR A 154 0.34 2.03 7.47
C TYR A 154 1.17 0.75 7.51
N ASN A 155 1.64 0.44 8.71
CA ASN A 155 2.22 -0.85 9.04
C ASN A 155 1.68 -1.31 10.39
N ASP A 156 1.50 -2.61 10.54
CA ASP A 156 1.32 -3.23 11.84
C ASP A 156 2.20 -4.46 12.01
N TYR A 157 2.30 -4.89 13.26
CA TYR A 157 2.97 -6.09 13.69
C TYR A 157 2.10 -6.78 14.74
N HIS A 158 1.92 -8.09 14.57
CA HIS A 158 1.08 -8.94 15.41
C HIS A 158 1.94 -10.01 16.05
N PHE A 159 2.09 -9.98 17.37
CA PHE A 159 2.96 -10.89 18.13
C PHE A 159 2.33 -11.36 19.44
N GLY A 160 1.49 -12.38 19.37
CA GLY A 160 0.79 -12.84 20.57
C GLY A 160 -0.36 -11.92 20.96
N TRP A 161 -1.04 -12.28 22.03
CA TRP A 161 -2.23 -11.59 22.55
C TRP A 161 -1.96 -10.22 23.15
N THR A 162 -0.73 -9.99 23.62
CA THR A 162 -0.35 -8.83 24.44
C THR A 162 0.83 -8.07 23.86
N CYS A 163 1.19 -8.34 22.60
CA CYS A 163 2.30 -7.65 21.98
C CYS A 163 2.01 -7.49 20.49
N GLY A 164 2.10 -6.25 20.07
CA GLY A 164 1.76 -5.87 18.72
C GLY A 164 1.48 -4.39 18.69
N GLY A 165 1.40 -3.87 17.49
CA GLY A 165 1.12 -2.47 17.31
C GLY A 165 0.99 -2.12 15.86
N GLY A 166 0.33 -1.01 15.60
CA GLY A 166 0.15 -0.50 14.26
C GLY A 166 0.31 0.99 14.24
N SER A 167 0.89 1.52 13.17
CA SER A 167 1.06 2.95 13.00
C SER A 167 0.62 3.39 11.61
N LEU A 168 -0.14 4.49 11.56
CA LEU A 168 -0.43 5.22 10.34
C LEU A 168 0.40 6.50 10.33
N SER A 169 1.40 6.57 9.45
CA SER A 169 2.40 7.63 9.50
C SER A 169 2.58 8.35 8.17
N LEU A 170 3.00 9.62 8.27
CA LEU A 170 3.45 10.43 7.15
C LEU A 170 4.97 10.46 7.10
N TYR A 171 5.50 10.27 5.90
CA TYR A 171 6.92 10.39 5.59
C TYR A 171 7.12 11.45 4.51
N LYS A 172 8.28 12.09 4.52
CA LYS A 172 8.70 13.07 3.52
C LYS A 172 10.06 12.66 2.94
N LYS A 173 10.19 12.75 1.63
CA LYS A 173 11.46 12.55 0.92
C LYS A 173 12.21 13.87 0.87
N GLU A 174 13.38 13.93 1.50
CA GLU A 174 14.26 15.08 1.51
C GLU A 174 15.67 14.63 1.10
N HIS A 175 16.26 15.32 0.11
CA HIS A 175 17.59 14.98 -0.41
C HIS A 175 17.76 13.49 -0.79
N GLY A 176 16.71 12.87 -1.32
CA GLY A 176 16.72 11.46 -1.74
C GLY A 176 16.56 10.43 -0.62
N SER A 177 16.33 10.86 0.62
CA SER A 177 16.05 9.96 1.75
C SER A 177 14.69 10.28 2.36
N TRP A 178 13.95 9.26 2.80
CA TRP A 178 12.72 9.51 3.55
C TRP A 178 13.03 9.86 5.01
N THR A 179 12.18 10.68 5.59
CA THR A 179 12.17 11.07 7.00
C THR A 179 10.74 10.94 7.53
N PHE A 180 10.61 10.53 8.79
CA PHE A 180 9.32 10.52 9.47
C PHE A 180 8.88 11.97 9.74
N VAL A 181 7.61 12.28 9.48
CA VAL A 181 7.03 13.61 9.74
C VAL A 181 6.14 13.56 10.97
N LYS A 182 5.13 12.69 10.97
CA LYS A 182 4.19 12.52 12.07
C LYS A 182 3.43 11.19 11.97
N SER A 183 2.92 10.74 13.11
CA SER A 183 1.93 9.67 13.20
C SER A 183 0.52 10.27 13.31
N TYR A 184 -0.45 9.69 12.60
CA TYR A 184 -1.87 10.00 12.77
C TYR A 184 -2.55 9.08 13.78
N PHE A 185 -1.92 7.93 14.02
CA PHE A 185 -2.38 6.89 14.92
C PHE A 185 -1.25 5.92 15.21
N GLU A 186 -1.13 5.55 16.48
CA GLU A 186 -0.24 4.48 16.94
C GLU A 186 -0.99 3.68 17.99
N ASN A 187 -1.11 2.38 17.77
CA ASN A 187 -1.59 1.43 18.78
C ASN A 187 -0.42 0.60 19.28
N GLN A 188 -0.39 0.40 20.60
CA GLN A 188 0.43 -0.61 21.26
C GLN A 188 -0.53 -1.50 22.04
N TYR A 189 -0.49 -2.80 21.78
CA TYR A 189 -1.28 -3.83 22.48
C TYR A 189 -0.48 -4.43 23.63
#